data_AF-A0AAW6H2J1-F1
#
_entry.id   AF-A0AAW6H2J1-F1
#
_cell.length_a   1.000
_cell.length_b   1.000
_cell.length_c   1.000
_cell.angle_alpha   90.00
_cell.angle_beta   90.00
_cell.angle_gamma   90.00
#
_symmetry.space_group_name_H-M   'P 1'
#
loop_
_entity.id
_entity.type
_entity.pdbx_description
1 polymer ?
#
loop_
_entity_poly.entity_id
_entity_poly.type
_entity_poly.pdbx_seq_one_letter_code
_entity_poly.pdbx_strand_id
1 'polypeptide(L)'
;DAVEDLNDTEQEAFFVWCNYKSHDLSEEDADDLIKAFQDEYIGQYDDEEDFATQIVAECYELPDFAETYFDYQRFARDLFMCDYWFDDGFVFRAA
;
A
#
# COMPACT_ATOMS: atom_id res chain seq x y z
N ASP A 1 8.93 -14.76 -17.26
CA ASP A 1 9.35 -13.41 -16.81
C ASP A 1 8.95 -13.29 -15.34
N ALA A 2 9.71 -12.65 -14.45
CA ALA A 2 9.40 -12.64 -13.01
C ALA A 2 8.02 -12.00 -12.70
N VAL A 3 7.58 -11.09 -13.57
CA VAL A 3 6.26 -10.46 -13.52
C VAL A 3 5.12 -11.45 -13.82
N GLU A 4 5.36 -12.48 -14.63
CA GLU A 4 4.34 -13.47 -15.02
C GLU A 4 3.96 -14.42 -13.87
N ASP A 5 4.76 -14.47 -12.81
CA ASP A 5 4.48 -15.26 -11.61
C ASP A 5 3.53 -14.54 -10.62
N LEU A 6 3.30 -13.23 -10.81
CA LEU A 6 2.34 -12.44 -10.05
C LEU A 6 0.91 -12.70 -10.52
N ASN A 7 -0.06 -12.64 -9.61
CA ASN A 7 -1.48 -12.68 -9.99
C ASN A 7 -1.91 -11.37 -10.70
N ASP A 8 -3.08 -11.36 -11.35
CA ASP A 8 -3.54 -10.20 -12.12
C ASP A 8 -3.55 -8.89 -11.31
N THR A 9 -4.00 -8.95 -10.05
CA THR A 9 -4.06 -7.78 -9.15
C THR A 9 -2.67 -7.31 -8.73
N GLU A 10 -1.75 -8.25 -8.45
CA GLU A 10 -0.35 -7.91 -8.15
C GLU A 10 0.37 -7.29 -9.35
N GLN A 11 0.05 -7.72 -10.58
CA GLN A 11 0.60 -7.11 -11.79
C GLN A 11 0.10 -5.66 -11.95
N GLU A 12 -1.19 -5.40 -11.73
CA GLU A 12 -1.75 -4.03 -11.75
C GLU A 12 -1.05 -3.13 -10.73
N ALA A 13 -0.94 -3.60 -9.48
CA ALA A 13 -0.24 -2.88 -8.41
C ALA A 13 1.24 -2.64 -8.76
N PHE A 14 1.92 -3.61 -9.39
CA PHE A 14 3.31 -3.47 -9.81
C PHE A 14 3.49 -2.34 -10.83
N PHE A 15 2.61 -2.22 -11.83
CA PHE A 15 2.69 -1.13 -12.80
C PHE A 15 2.42 0.23 -12.17
N VAL A 16 1.48 0.32 -11.23
CA VAL A 16 1.22 1.55 -10.44
C VAL A 16 2.48 1.95 -9.68
N TRP A 17 3.10 1.01 -8.98
CA TRP A 17 4.36 1.20 -8.24
C TRP A 17 5.51 1.66 -9.13
N CYS A 18 5.74 1.00 -10.27
CA CYS A 18 6.76 1.41 -11.22
C CYS A 18 6.54 2.82 -11.77
N ASN A 19 5.29 3.17 -12.10
CA ASN A 19 4.94 4.49 -12.61
C ASN A 19 5.17 5.59 -11.55
N TYR A 20 4.75 5.34 -10.31
CA TYR A 20 4.93 6.28 -9.20
C TYR A 20 6.41 6.58 -8.92
N LYS A 21 7.24 5.53 -8.78
CA LYS A 21 8.69 5.66 -8.53
C LYS A 21 9.50 6.02 -9.78
N SER A 22 8.86 6.04 -10.95
CA SER A 22 9.50 6.27 -12.26
C SER A 22 10.62 5.26 -12.57
N HIS A 23 10.39 3.98 -12.25
CA HIS A 23 11.32 2.89 -12.56
C HIS A 23 11.39 2.64 -14.07
N ASP A 24 12.60 2.36 -14.56
CA ASP A 24 12.83 2.04 -15.98
C ASP A 24 12.99 0.54 -16.15
N LEU A 25 11.88 -0.11 -16.54
CA LEU A 25 11.81 -1.57 -16.77
C LEU A 25 12.72 -2.06 -17.91
N SER A 26 13.35 -1.16 -18.67
CA SER A 26 14.30 -1.53 -19.73
C SER A 26 15.76 -1.50 -19.27
N GLU A 27 16.05 -0.77 -18.20
CA GLU A 27 17.40 -0.64 -17.64
C GLU A 27 17.59 -1.44 -16.34
N GLU A 28 16.52 -1.65 -15.57
CA GLU A 28 16.56 -2.33 -14.28
C GLU A 28 16.20 -3.83 -14.38
N ASP A 29 16.71 -4.63 -13.45
CA ASP A 29 16.45 -6.08 -13.41
C ASP A 29 15.04 -6.36 -12.86
N ALA A 30 14.26 -7.14 -13.62
CA ALA A 30 12.87 -7.42 -13.28
C ALA A 30 12.72 -8.19 -11.96
N ASP A 31 13.64 -9.12 -11.64
CA ASP A 31 13.59 -9.87 -10.39
C ASP A 31 13.84 -8.95 -9.18
N ASP A 32 14.78 -8.00 -9.30
CA ASP A 32 15.06 -7.02 -8.25
C ASP A 32 13.90 -6.04 -8.04
N LEU A 33 13.28 -5.57 -9.13
CA LEU A 33 12.10 -4.70 -9.05
C LEU A 33 10.90 -5.40 -8.43
N ILE A 34 10.63 -6.65 -8.82
CA ILE A 34 9.53 -7.43 -8.24
C ILE A 34 9.74 -7.64 -6.75
N LYS A 35 10.98 -7.91 -6.33
CA LYS A 35 11.32 -8.05 -4.92
C LYS A 35 11.16 -6.74 -4.14
N ALA A 36 11.54 -5.60 -4.73
CA ALA A 36 11.36 -4.29 -4.12
C ALA A 36 9.86 -3.93 -4.00
N PHE A 37 9.09 -4.17 -5.06
CA PHE A 37 7.64 -4.03 -5.05
C PHE A 37 6.99 -4.90 -3.97
N GLN A 38 7.35 -6.18 -3.86
CA GLN A 38 6.77 -7.08 -2.86
C GLN A 38 7.10 -6.68 -1.42
N ASP A 39 8.21 -5.98 -1.17
CA ASP A 39 8.57 -5.45 0.15
C ASP A 39 7.77 -4.18 0.50
N GLU A 40 7.45 -3.37 -0.52
CA GLU A 40 6.69 -2.12 -0.36
C GLU A 40 5.17 -2.32 -0.43
N TYR A 41 4.67 -3.32 -1.17
CA TYR A 41 3.24 -3.57 -1.38
C TYR A 41 2.56 -4.10 -0.13
N ILE A 42 1.48 -3.44 0.29
CA ILE A 42 0.70 -3.81 1.47
C ILE A 42 -0.58 -4.55 1.07
N GLY A 43 -1.31 -4.05 0.07
CA GLY A 43 -2.58 -4.64 -0.35
C GLY A 43 -3.48 -3.68 -1.11
N GLN A 44 -4.71 -4.13 -1.36
CA GLN A 44 -5.76 -3.36 -2.01
C GLN A 44 -6.80 -2.89 -0.97
N TYR A 45 -7.20 -1.62 -1.09
CA TYR A 45 -8.12 -0.94 -0.18
C TYR A 45 -9.04 -0.02 -0.98
N ASP A 46 -10.29 0.15 -0.52
CA ASP A 46 -11.25 1.05 -1.19
C ASP A 46 -10.80 2.51 -1.09
N ASP A 47 -10.26 2.91 0.06
CA ASP A 47 -9.70 4.23 0.32
C ASP A 47 -8.71 4.21 1.50
N GLU A 48 -8.11 5.37 1.77
CA GLU A 48 -7.17 5.57 2.88
C GLU A 48 -7.79 5.30 4.27
N GLU A 49 -9.09 5.56 4.47
CA GLU A 49 -9.79 5.34 5.73
C GLU A 49 -9.99 3.85 6.02
N ASP A 50 -10.26 3.05 4.99
CA ASP A 50 -10.36 1.59 5.10
C ASP A 50 -9.03 0.99 5.59
N PHE A 51 -7.91 1.41 4.99
CA PHE A 51 -6.57 1.02 5.47
C PHE A 51 -6.32 1.44 6.91
N ALA A 52 -6.63 2.70 7.25
CA ALA A 52 -6.46 3.21 8.60
C ALA A 52 -7.30 2.46 9.63
N THR A 53 -8.51 2.04 9.26
CA THR A 53 -9.40 1.22 10.10
C THR A 53 -8.76 -0.14 10.38
N GLN A 54 -8.22 -0.82 9.36
CA GLN A 54 -7.50 -2.08 9.55
C GLN A 54 -6.27 -1.89 10.44
N ILE A 55 -5.44 -0.86 10.21
CA ILE A 55 -4.25 -0.60 11.03
C ILE A 55 -4.61 -0.36 12.49
N VAL A 56 -5.67 0.39 12.75
CA VAL A 56 -6.17 0.60 14.12
C VAL A 56 -6.60 -0.72 14.72
N ALA A 57 -7.42 -1.52 14.03
CA ALA A 57 -7.90 -2.80 14.55
C ALA A 57 -6.79 -3.84 14.80
N GLU A 58 -5.74 -3.86 13.97
CA GLU A 58 -4.65 -4.83 14.06
C GLU A 58 -3.52 -4.42 15.01
N CYS A 59 -3.22 -3.12 15.09
CA CYS A 59 -2.08 -2.60 15.85
C CYS A 59 -2.48 -1.95 17.18
N TYR A 60 -3.75 -1.57 17.36
CA TYR A 60 -4.22 -0.83 18.54
C TYR A 60 -5.45 -1.52 19.15
N GLU A 61 -5.35 -1.91 20.43
CA GLU A 61 -6.50 -2.39 21.19
C GLU A 61 -7.29 -1.20 21.74
N LEU A 62 -8.14 -0.60 20.89
CA LEU A 62 -9.07 0.44 21.33
C LEU A 62 -10.28 -0.19 22.05
N PRO A 63 -10.79 0.43 23.12
CA PRO A 63 -12.09 0.02 23.68
C PRO A 63 -13.21 0.25 22.66
N ASP A 64 -14.25 -0.60 22.62
CA ASP A 64 -15.37 -0.50 21.68
C ASP A 64 -15.99 0.91 21.61
N PHE A 65 -16.10 1.59 22.76
CA PHE A 65 -16.65 2.94 22.79
C PHE A 65 -15.75 3.91 22.00
N ALA A 66 -14.43 3.78 22.08
CA ALA A 66 -13.48 4.66 21.44
C ALA A 66 -13.42 4.43 19.92
N GLU A 67 -13.55 3.17 19.47
CA GLU A 67 -13.58 2.83 18.04
C GLU A 67 -14.68 3.58 17.29
N THR A 68 -15.86 3.73 17.91
CA THR A 68 -17.00 4.45 17.30
C THR A 68 -16.82 5.97 17.20
N TYR A 69 -15.84 6.54 17.92
CA TYR A 69 -15.54 7.97 17.92
C TYR A 69 -14.16 8.29 17.35
N PHE A 70 -13.38 7.27 16.99
CA PHE A 70 -12.05 7.46 16.45
C PHE A 70 -12.14 8.10 15.05
N ASP A 71 -11.33 9.11 14.81
CA ASP A 71 -11.31 9.84 13.53
C ASP A 71 -10.31 9.15 12.58
N TYR A 72 -10.77 8.06 11.96
CA TYR A 72 -9.97 7.25 11.04
C TYR A 72 -9.47 8.06 9.84
N GLN A 73 -10.28 8.99 9.32
CA GLN A 73 -9.89 9.87 8.21
C GLN A 73 -8.67 10.73 8.55
N ARG A 74 -8.63 11.32 9.76
CA ARG A 74 -7.45 12.09 10.18
C ARG A 74 -6.22 11.22 10.39
N PHE A 75 -6.42 10.04 10.96
CA PHE A 75 -5.33 9.09 11.18
C PHE A 75 -4.75 8.60 9.85
N ALA A 76 -5.62 8.26 8.90
CA ALA A 76 -5.26 7.92 7.52
C ALA A 76 -4.38 9.00 6.90
N ARG A 77 -4.82 10.27 6.94
CA ARG A 77 -4.05 11.39 6.41
C ARG A 77 -2.63 11.45 7.00
N ASP A 78 -2.48 11.24 8.31
CA ASP A 78 -1.17 11.31 8.94
C ASP A 78 -0.28 10.09 8.54
N LEU A 79 -0.88 8.90 8.37
CA LEU A 79 -0.21 7.69 7.85
C LEU A 79 0.30 7.89 6.41
N PHE A 80 -0.55 8.39 5.52
CA PHE A 80 -0.24 8.59 4.10
C PHE A 80 0.61 9.84 3.81
N MET A 81 0.86 10.67 4.83
CA MET A 81 1.82 11.77 4.74
C MET A 81 3.27 11.35 5.00
N CYS A 82 3.50 10.26 5.75
CA CYS A 82 4.82 9.90 6.24
C CYS A 82 5.25 8.49 5.84
N ASP A 83 4.40 7.49 6.08
CA ASP A 83 4.79 6.09 6.13
C ASP A 83 4.26 5.29 4.93
N TYR A 84 3.17 5.76 4.32
CA TYR A 84 2.49 5.06 3.23
C TYR A 84 2.11 6.00 2.10
N TRP A 85 1.80 5.43 0.95
CA TRP A 85 1.14 6.14 -0.15
C TRP A 85 0.06 5.24 -0.77
N PHE A 86 -1.00 5.86 -1.28
CA PHE A 86 -2.15 5.21 -1.88
C PHE A 86 -2.31 5.68 -3.33
N ASP A 87 -2.44 4.76 -4.27
CA ASP A 87 -2.74 5.07 -5.68
C ASP A 87 -3.51 3.91 -6.31
N ASP A 88 -4.53 4.24 -7.10
CA ASP A 88 -5.39 3.29 -7.83
C ASP A 88 -5.97 2.12 -6.98
N GLY A 89 -6.26 2.37 -5.70
CA GLY A 89 -6.78 1.33 -4.80
C GLY A 89 -5.70 0.48 -4.13
N PHE A 90 -4.42 0.78 -4.34
CA PHE A 90 -3.31 0.02 -3.78
C PHE A 90 -2.54 0.85 -2.74
N VAL A 91 -2.19 0.21 -1.62
CA VAL A 91 -1.38 0.81 -0.56
C VAL A 91 0.04 0.26 -0.63
N PHE A 92 0.99 1.17 -0.50
CA PHE A 92 2.43 0.88 -0.49
C PHE A 92 3.12 1.61 0.65
N ARG A 93 4.26 1.08 1.09
CA ARG A 93 5.16 1.78 2.01
C ARG A 93 5.90 2.89 1.29
N ALA A 94 6.02 4.04 1.94
CA ALA A 94 6.91 5.11 1.51
C ALA A 94 8.34 4.78 1.99
N ALA A 95 9.00 3.82 1.34
CA ALA A 95 10.42 3.53 1.54
C ALA A 95 11.33 4.56 0.86
#